data_AF-A0A2W5ZVV1-F1
#
_entry.id   AF-A0A2W5ZVV1-F1
#
_cell.length_a   1.000
_cell.length_b   1.000
_cell.length_c   1.000
_cell.angle_alpha   90.00
_cell.angle_beta   90.00
_cell.angle_gamma   90.00
#
_symmetry.space_group_name_H-M   'P 1'
#
loop_
_entity.id
_entity.type
_entity.pdbx_description
1 polymer ?
#
loop_
_entity_poly.entity_id
_entity_poly.type
_entity_poly.pdbx_seq_one_letter_code
_entity_poly.pdbx_strand_id
1 'polypeptide(L)'
;MTKLASDDAAMMTAPPPIFDRRLVRRRLARAAAAGAEEFLLVRASEEFCERLASIKRKFSAVLDAGTPSPRLAARIADRLKPGLLVRM
;
A
#
# COMPACT_ATOMS: atom_id res chain seq x y z
N MET A 1 -47.92 -7.71 -1.17
CA MET A 1 -47.15 -7.61 -2.42
C MET A 1 -46.37 -6.29 -2.39
N THR A 2 -45.24 -6.28 -1.68
CA THR A 2 -43.86 -6.33 -2.21
C THR A 2 -43.25 -4.92 -2.35
N LYS A 3 -43.00 -4.27 -1.21
CA LYS A 3 -42.09 -3.12 -1.11
C LYS A 3 -40.74 -3.66 -0.68
N LEU A 4 -39.95 -4.17 -1.64
CA LEU A 4 -38.59 -4.64 -1.38
C LEU A 4 -37.79 -4.64 -2.69
N ALA A 5 -37.52 -3.47 -3.26
CA ALA A 5 -36.65 -3.37 -4.45
C ALA A 5 -36.00 -2.00 -4.67
N SER A 6 -36.03 -1.07 -3.71
CA SER A 6 -35.61 0.32 -3.97
C SER A 6 -34.50 0.87 -3.06
N ASP A 7 -34.00 0.11 -2.09
CA ASP A 7 -32.91 0.57 -1.19
C ASP A 7 -31.50 0.04 -1.54
N ASP A 8 -31.38 -1.02 -2.36
CA ASP A 8 -30.07 -1.63 -2.70
C ASP A 8 -29.30 -0.84 -3.78
N ALA A 9 -29.99 -0.05 -4.62
CA ALA A 9 -29.35 0.69 -5.70
C ALA A 9 -28.53 1.91 -5.21
N ALA A 10 -28.78 2.39 -3.99
CA ALA A 10 -27.95 3.41 -3.36
C ALA A 10 -26.58 2.85 -2.90
N MET A 11 -26.42 1.52 -2.86
CA MET A 11 -25.32 0.84 -2.16
C MET A 11 -23.99 0.76 -2.93
N MET A 12 -23.85 1.38 -4.10
CA MET A 12 -22.57 1.42 -4.83
C MET A 12 -22.29 2.76 -5.53
N THR A 13 -22.68 3.88 -4.94
CA THR A 13 -22.20 5.18 -5.46
C THR A 13 -20.77 5.40 -4.99
N ALA A 14 -19.81 5.39 -5.92
CA ALA A 14 -18.42 5.69 -5.61
C ALA A 14 -18.32 7.07 -4.91
N PRO A 15 -17.51 7.21 -3.85
CA PRO A 15 -17.38 8.48 -3.15
C PRO A 15 -16.93 9.59 -4.12
N PRO A 16 -17.41 10.83 -3.93
CA PRO A 16 -17.03 11.94 -4.79
C PRO A 16 -15.50 12.09 -4.80
N PRO A 17 -14.87 12.27 -5.97
CA PRO A 17 -13.43 12.35 -6.07
C PRO A 17 -12.91 13.69 -5.54
N ILE A 18 -12.67 13.78 -4.23
CA ILE A 18 -12.15 14.99 -3.55
C ILE A 18 -10.66 15.23 -3.91
N PHE A 19 -9.95 14.19 -4.35
CA PHE A 19 -8.54 14.25 -4.68
C PHE A 19 -8.28 13.98 -6.16
N ASP A 20 -7.52 14.87 -6.80
CA ASP A 20 -6.98 14.61 -8.14
C ASP A 20 -5.82 13.59 -8.06
N ARG A 21 -6.20 12.30 -8.11
CA ARG A 21 -5.27 11.17 -8.08
C ARG A 21 -4.32 11.16 -9.27
N ARG A 22 -4.65 11.80 -10.40
CA ARG A 22 -3.77 11.88 -11.58
C ARG A 22 -2.69 12.93 -11.33
N LEU A 23 -3.07 14.10 -10.83
CA LEU A 23 -2.14 15.16 -10.46
C LEU A 23 -1.18 14.70 -9.35
N VAL A 24 -1.68 14.05 -8.30
CA VAL A 24 -0.84 13.51 -7.22
C VAL A 24 0.21 12.54 -7.76
N ARG A 25 -0.20 11.56 -8.59
CA ARG A 25 0.71 10.60 -9.23
C ARG A 25 1.77 11.29 -10.09
N ARG A 26 1.39 12.28 -10.90
CA ARG A 26 2.33 13.06 -11.72
C ARG A 26 3.34 13.83 -10.86
N ARG A 27 2.89 14.44 -9.75
CA ARG A 27 3.77 15.17 -8.82
C ARG A 27 4.76 14.24 -8.12
N LEU A 28 4.32 13.05 -7.71
CA LEU A 28 5.18 12.03 -7.10
C LEU A 28 6.22 11.51 -8.10
N ALA A 29 5.81 11.19 -9.34
CA ALA A 29 6.73 10.73 -10.39
C ALA A 29 7.82 11.78 -10.69
N ARG A 30 7.44 13.06 -10.78
CA ARG A 30 8.38 14.17 -10.94
C ARG A 30 9.35 14.28 -9.76
N ALA A 31 8.85 14.19 -8.53
CA ALA A 31 9.70 14.26 -7.33
C ALA A 31 10.68 13.09 -7.27
N ALA A 32 10.24 11.87 -7.59
CA ALA A 32 11.11 10.70 -7.67
C ALA A 32 12.23 10.88 -8.71
N ALA A 33 11.89 11.39 -9.90
CA ALA A 33 12.88 11.67 -10.94
C ALA A 33 13.90 12.76 -10.55
N ALA A 34 13.54 13.65 -9.64
CA ALA A 34 14.42 14.72 -9.15
C ALA A 34 15.32 14.30 -7.97
N GLY A 35 15.23 13.05 -7.50
CA GLY A 35 15.93 12.58 -6.30
C GLY A 35 15.19 12.98 -5.03
N ALA A 36 14.04 12.35 -4.79
CA ALA A 36 13.26 12.61 -3.58
C ALA A 36 14.00 12.15 -2.32
N GLU A 37 13.86 12.93 -1.25
CA GLU A 37 14.35 12.56 0.07
C GLU A 37 13.64 11.30 0.59
N GLU A 38 14.41 10.30 1.04
CA GLU A 38 13.86 9.00 1.44
C GLU A 38 13.65 8.84 2.95
N PHE A 39 13.97 9.84 3.77
CA PHE A 39 14.01 9.68 5.24
C PHE A 39 12.67 9.19 5.84
N LEU A 40 11.53 9.68 5.33
CA LEU A 40 10.21 9.21 5.78
C LEU A 40 9.96 7.76 5.40
N LEU A 41 10.40 7.34 4.21
CA LEU A 41 10.23 5.96 3.74
C LEU A 41 11.12 5.01 4.53
N VAL A 42 12.35 5.41 4.84
CA VAL A 42 13.26 4.65 5.70
C VAL A 42 12.63 4.46 7.08
N ARG A 43 12.21 5.55 7.73
CA ARG A 43 11.60 5.50 9.06
C ARG A 43 10.33 4.64 9.07
N ALA A 44 9.43 4.83 8.11
CA ALA A 44 8.19 4.06 8.03
C ALA A 44 8.46 2.57 7.81
N SER A 45 9.47 2.22 7.00
CA SER A 45 9.84 0.82 6.75
C SER A 45 10.40 0.16 8.01
N GLU A 46 11.21 0.88 8.78
CA GLU A 46 11.77 0.39 10.04
C GLU A 46 10.70 0.16 11.09
N GLU A 47 9.81 1.14 11.30
CA GLU A 47 8.68 1.01 12.23
C GLU A 47 7.75 -0.16 11.83
N PHE A 48 7.46 -0.31 10.53
CA PHE A 48 6.66 -1.43 10.05
C PHE A 48 7.30 -2.79 10.40
N CYS A 49 8.60 -2.94 10.18
CA CYS A 49 9.33 -4.17 10.48
C CYS A 49 9.39 -4.45 11.99
N GLU A 50 9.54 -3.40 12.81
CA GLU A 50 9.53 -3.51 14.28
C GLU A 50 8.16 -4.01 14.77
N ARG A 51 7.06 -3.44 14.28
CA ARG A 51 5.71 -3.89 14.63
C ARG A 51 5.48 -5.34 14.21
N LEU A 52 5.96 -5.71 13.03
CA LEU A 52 5.86 -7.06 12.49
C LEU A 52 6.71 -8.07 13.28
N ALA A 53 7.79 -7.63 13.94
CA ALA A 53 8.66 -8.49 14.74
C ALA A 53 7.94 -9.20 15.89
N SER A 54 6.85 -8.63 16.39
CA SER A 54 6.01 -9.24 17.43
C SER A 54 5.16 -10.41 16.92
N ILE A 55 4.99 -10.54 15.60
CA ILE A 55 4.13 -11.53 14.97
C ILE A 55 4.90 -12.83 14.74
N LYS A 56 4.49 -13.91 15.42
CA LYS A 56 5.10 -15.25 15.29
C LYS A 56 4.60 -16.05 14.08
N ARG A 57 3.58 -15.55 13.38
CA ARG A 57 3.03 -16.20 12.19
C ARG A 57 4.09 -16.24 11.08
N LYS A 58 4.23 -17.39 10.42
CA LYS A 58 5.01 -17.51 9.20
C LYS A 58 4.16 -17.08 8.00
N PHE A 59 4.72 -16.25 7.14
CA PHE A 59 4.08 -15.77 5.91
C PHE A 59 4.79 -16.40 4.71
N SER A 60 4.10 -17.27 3.97
CA SER A 60 4.65 -17.94 2.78
C SER A 60 4.66 -17.04 1.54
N ALA A 61 3.78 -16.04 1.50
CA ALA A 61 3.67 -15.09 0.40
C ALA A 61 3.45 -13.66 0.92
N VAL A 62 4.01 -12.68 0.21
CA VAL A 62 3.89 -11.25 0.50
C VAL A 62 3.59 -10.49 -0.80
N LEU A 63 2.63 -9.57 -0.74
CA LEU A 63 2.40 -8.55 -1.76
C LEU A 63 2.75 -7.18 -1.18
N ASP A 64 3.75 -6.54 -1.76
CA ASP A 64 4.14 -5.16 -1.51
C ASP A 64 3.40 -4.26 -2.53
N ALA A 65 2.25 -3.71 -2.11
CA ALA A 65 1.36 -2.94 -2.99
C ALA A 65 1.50 -1.43 -2.75
N GLY A 66 1.89 -0.70 -3.78
CA GLY A 66 1.88 0.76 -3.78
C GLY A 66 2.98 1.41 -2.94
N THR A 67 4.05 0.68 -2.58
CA THR A 67 5.21 1.32 -1.95
C THR A 67 6.05 2.07 -2.98
N PRO A 68 6.43 3.32 -2.68
CA PRO A 68 7.15 4.16 -3.63
C PRO A 68 8.64 3.80 -3.76
N SER A 69 9.15 2.80 -3.02
CA SER A 69 10.55 2.41 -2.98
C SER A 69 10.71 0.90 -2.72
N PRO A 70 11.73 0.22 -3.30
CA PRO A 70 11.98 -1.21 -3.07
C PRO A 70 12.45 -1.56 -1.66
N ARG A 71 12.74 -0.56 -0.82
CA ARG A 71 13.31 -0.74 0.52
C ARG A 71 12.43 -1.60 1.43
N LEU A 72 11.11 -1.40 1.43
CA LEU A 72 10.22 -2.18 2.29
C LEU A 72 10.25 -3.66 1.87
N ALA A 73 10.07 -3.97 0.59
CA ALA A 73 10.16 -5.32 0.08
C ALA A 73 11.50 -6.00 0.43
N ALA A 74 12.62 -5.28 0.29
CA ALA A 74 13.93 -5.81 0.65
C ALA A 74 14.03 -6.15 2.15
N ARG A 75 13.56 -5.26 3.03
CA ARG A 75 13.50 -5.49 4.48
C ARG A 75 12.59 -6.68 4.84
N ILE A 76 11.45 -6.81 4.16
CA ILE A 76 10.50 -7.90 4.39
C ILE A 76 11.03 -9.25 3.89
N ALA A 77 11.72 -9.27 2.75
CA ALA A 77 12.39 -10.47 2.24
C ALA A 77 13.39 -11.03 3.26
N ASP A 78 14.21 -10.15 3.86
CA ASP A 78 15.18 -10.54 4.89
C ASP A 78 14.50 -11.02 6.18
N ARG A 79 13.50 -10.27 6.66
CA ARG A 79 12.82 -10.53 7.94
C ARG A 79 11.94 -11.79 7.91
N LEU A 80 11.10 -11.94 6.88
CA LEU A 80 10.09 -13.00 6.81
C LEU A 80 10.54 -14.21 6.01
N LYS A 81 11.48 -14.04 5.07
CA LYS A 81 11.93 -15.07 4.13
C LYS A 81 10.75 -15.80 3.47
N PRO A 82 9.80 -15.07 2.85
CA PRO A 82 8.65 -15.69 2.21
C PRO A 82 9.09 -16.50 0.99
N GLY A 83 8.32 -17.54 0.64
CA GLY A 83 8.53 -18.29 -0.60
C GLY A 83 8.16 -17.49 -1.85
N LEU A 84 7.34 -16.44 -1.72
CA LEU A 84 6.97 -15.53 -2.80
C LEU A 84 6.87 -14.09 -2.29
N LEU A 85 7.52 -13.15 -2.98
CA LEU A 85 7.35 -11.71 -2.76
C LEU A 85 7.10 -11.03 -4.10
N VAL A 86 5.96 -10.35 -4.22
CA VAL A 86 5.57 -9.57 -5.41
C VAL A 86 5.49 -8.10 -5.05
N ARG A 87 5.96 -7.21 -5.93
CA ARG A 87 5.80 -5.76 -5.82
C ARG A 87 4.90 -5.25 -6.93
N MET A 88 3.93 -4.39 -6.60
CA MET A 88 2.97 -3.80 -7.55
C MET A 88 2.81 -2.30 -7.32
#